data_AF-A0A963WJC2-F1
#
_entry.id   AF-A0A963WJC2-F1
#
_cell.length_a   1.000
_cell.length_b   1.000
_cell.length_c   1.000
_cell.angle_alpha   90.00
_cell.angle_beta   90.00
_cell.angle_gamma   90.00
#
_symmetry.space_group_name_H-M   'P 1'
#
loop_
_entity.id
_entity.type
_entity.pdbx_description
1 polymer ?
#
loop_
_entity_poly.entity_id
_entity_poly.type
_entity_poly.pdbx_seq_one_letter_code
_entity_poly.pdbx_strand_id
1 'polypeptide(L)'
;MSYICNIVAAPGRGGPCCFCRRNTVTQPAPLMPHATASWLVDSTSLTFEQIAEFCGLHILEVQAMADDLASIKYTGRDPVRAGELTMAEIERGQADSSYSLKMQKAPVNVSRTKGPRYTPVSKRQDKPDGIAWILRSHPEISDAQIGKLIGTTRNTIAAIRDRTHWNIQNI
;
A
#
# COMPACT_ATOMS: atom_id res chain seq x y z
N MET A 1 -39.77 59.58 -0.84
CA MET A 1 -40.23 58.60 -1.83
C MET A 1 -40.42 57.27 -1.13
N SER A 2 -41.68 56.97 -0.84
CA SER A 2 -42.18 55.79 -0.17
C SER A 2 -42.17 54.60 -1.11
N TYR A 3 -41.72 53.43 -0.67
CA TYR A 3 -42.28 52.15 -1.11
C TYR A 3 -42.31 51.19 0.07
N ILE A 4 -43.50 51.10 0.67
CA ILE A 4 -43.93 50.05 1.57
C ILE A 4 -44.14 48.81 0.69
N CYS A 5 -43.41 47.73 0.95
CA CYS A 5 -43.72 46.42 0.42
C CYS A 5 -44.08 45.50 1.60
N ASN A 6 -45.37 45.47 1.93
CA ASN A 6 -45.97 44.45 2.76
C ASN A 6 -46.26 43.25 1.86
N ILE A 7 -45.73 42.06 2.18
CA ILE A 7 -46.31 40.76 1.82
C ILE A 7 -45.93 39.73 2.89
N VAL A 8 -46.91 39.45 3.76
CA VAL A 8 -47.39 38.16 4.29
C VAL A 8 -46.36 37.15 4.84
N ALA A 9 -46.40 36.95 6.15
CA ALA A 9 -45.94 35.74 6.83
C ALA A 9 -46.98 34.60 6.70
N ALA A 10 -46.53 33.40 6.32
CA ALA A 10 -47.26 32.15 6.52
C ALA A 10 -46.29 31.06 7.05
N PRO A 11 -46.69 30.23 8.02
CA PRO A 11 -45.83 29.26 8.69
C PRO A 11 -45.92 27.88 8.03
N GLY A 12 -44.78 27.19 7.86
CA GLY A 12 -44.83 25.81 7.39
C GLY A 12 -43.49 25.22 6.98
N ARG A 13 -42.93 24.40 7.89
CA ARG A 13 -42.22 23.12 7.69
C ARG A 13 -41.28 22.97 6.48
N GLY A 14 -40.07 22.55 6.81
CA GLY A 14 -39.12 21.99 5.86
C GLY A 14 -37.99 22.95 5.57
N GLY A 15 -37.16 23.21 6.58
CA GLY A 15 -35.87 23.83 6.33
C GLY A 15 -35.14 22.98 5.28
N PRO A 16 -34.59 23.57 4.21
CA PRO A 16 -33.64 22.84 3.40
C PRO A 16 -32.49 22.52 4.35
N CYS A 17 -32.28 21.23 4.62
CA CYS A 17 -30.98 20.79 5.07
C CYS A 17 -30.03 21.24 3.96
N CYS A 18 -29.35 22.37 4.18
CA CYS A 18 -28.27 22.86 3.35
C CYS A 18 -27.15 21.82 3.49
N PHE A 19 -27.30 20.69 2.81
CA PHE A 19 -26.25 19.73 2.61
C PHE A 19 -25.29 20.44 1.67
N CYS A 20 -24.46 21.31 2.24
CA CYS A 20 -23.25 21.82 1.60
C CYS A 20 -22.42 20.59 1.26
N ARG A 21 -22.63 20.05 0.05
CA ARG A 21 -21.68 19.18 -0.62
C ARG A 21 -20.37 19.96 -0.70
N ARG A 22 -19.52 19.80 0.31
CA ARG A 22 -18.10 20.12 0.16
C ARG A 22 -17.58 19.16 -0.91
N ASN A 23 -17.07 19.76 -1.99
CA ASN A 23 -16.32 19.07 -3.03
C ASN A 23 -15.32 18.13 -2.37
N THR A 24 -15.46 16.83 -2.58
CA THR A 24 -14.42 15.86 -2.25
C THR A 24 -13.25 16.16 -3.18
N VAL A 25 -12.26 16.93 -2.71
CA VAL A 25 -10.98 17.02 -3.38
C VAL A 25 -10.42 15.61 -3.35
N THR A 26 -10.35 14.95 -4.51
CA THR A 26 -9.81 13.60 -4.65
C THR A 26 -8.31 13.65 -4.38
N GLN A 27 -7.93 13.67 -3.10
CA GLN A 27 -6.54 13.56 -2.68
C GLN A 27 -6.12 12.09 -2.67
N PRO A 28 -4.84 11.78 -2.98
CA PRO A 28 -4.37 10.41 -2.89
C PRO A 28 -4.36 10.00 -1.41
N ALA A 29 -5.04 8.89 -1.11
CA ALA A 29 -5.07 8.36 0.24
C ALA A 29 -3.68 7.86 0.69
N PRO A 30 -3.37 7.95 2.00
CA PRO A 30 -2.12 7.42 2.55
C PRO A 30 -2.05 5.89 2.34
N LEU A 31 -0.82 5.34 2.36
CA LEU A 31 -0.57 3.93 2.05
C LEU A 31 -1.32 2.97 2.99
N MET A 32 -1.51 3.36 4.26
CA MET A 32 -2.20 2.59 5.30
C MET A 32 -3.20 3.47 6.04
N PRO A 33 -4.41 3.72 5.47
CA PRO A 33 -5.30 4.77 5.97
C PRO A 33 -5.82 4.51 7.39
N HIS A 34 -6.10 3.25 7.76
CA HIS A 34 -6.58 2.92 9.11
C HIS A 34 -5.50 3.11 10.19
N ALA A 35 -4.24 2.78 9.88
CA ALA A 35 -3.13 2.94 10.81
C ALA A 35 -2.74 4.41 10.98
N THR A 36 -2.79 5.18 9.89
CA THR A 36 -2.55 6.63 9.93
C THR A 36 -3.69 7.36 10.66
N ALA A 37 -4.95 6.97 10.43
CA ALA A 37 -6.11 7.54 11.12
C ALA A 37 -6.06 7.32 12.64
N SER A 38 -5.75 6.09 13.09
CA SER A 38 -5.58 5.80 14.53
C SER A 38 -4.50 6.70 15.16
N TRP A 39 -3.34 6.86 14.50
CA TRP A 39 -2.31 7.75 15.02
C TRP A 39 -2.77 9.22 15.08
N LEU A 40 -3.50 9.70 14.08
CA LEU A 40 -4.02 11.07 14.04
C LEU A 40 -5.05 11.32 15.14
N VAL A 41 -5.93 10.35 15.41
CA VAL A 41 -6.92 10.42 16.50
C VAL A 41 -6.22 10.51 17.87
N ASP A 42 -5.18 9.72 18.08
CA ASP A 42 -4.49 9.65 19.39
C ASP A 42 -3.50 10.80 19.61
N SER A 43 -2.88 11.31 18.54
CA SER A 43 -1.75 12.25 18.62
C SER A 43 -2.11 13.70 18.30
N THR A 44 -3.30 13.96 17.74
CA THR A 44 -3.70 15.29 17.28
C THR A 44 -5.12 15.65 17.69
N SER A 45 -5.41 16.94 17.83
CA SER A 45 -6.75 17.46 18.12
C SER A 45 -7.54 17.84 16.86
N LEU A 46 -7.33 17.12 15.75
CA LEU A 46 -8.04 17.35 14.49
C LEU A 46 -9.48 16.86 14.58
N THR A 47 -10.38 17.43 13.78
CA THR A 47 -11.77 16.95 13.74
C THR A 47 -11.89 15.62 13.00
N PHE A 48 -12.88 14.81 13.38
CA PHE A 48 -13.14 13.52 12.72
C PHE A 48 -13.45 13.67 11.22
N GLU A 49 -14.07 14.79 10.81
CA GLU A 49 -14.31 15.11 9.40
C GLU A 49 -13.00 15.30 8.62
N GLN A 50 -12.03 16.02 9.20
CA GLN A 50 -10.73 16.26 8.58
C GLN A 50 -9.91 14.97 8.43
N ILE A 51 -9.92 14.11 9.46
CA ILE A 51 -9.22 12.82 9.42
C ILE A 51 -9.88 11.89 8.39
N ALA A 52 -11.22 11.85 8.35
CA ALA A 52 -11.97 11.07 7.36
C ALA A 52 -11.68 11.54 5.93
N GLU A 53 -11.65 12.84 5.68
CA GLU A 53 -11.33 13.41 4.37
C GLU A 53 -9.88 13.09 3.95
N PHE A 54 -8.92 13.20 4.87
CA PHE A 54 -7.50 12.93 4.58
C PHE A 54 -7.21 11.44 4.33
N CYS A 55 -7.79 10.55 5.13
CA CYS A 55 -7.56 9.11 5.01
C CYS A 55 -8.49 8.44 3.98
N GLY A 56 -9.53 9.14 3.51
CA GLY A 56 -10.55 8.58 2.62
C GLY A 56 -11.43 7.51 3.31
N LEU A 57 -11.64 7.66 4.62
CA LEU A 57 -12.44 6.74 5.45
C LEU A 57 -13.79 7.35 5.77
N HIS A 58 -14.76 6.53 6.19
CA HIS A 58 -16.03 7.06 6.64
C HIS A 58 -15.92 7.61 8.07
N ILE A 59 -16.64 8.69 8.39
CA ILE A 59 -16.60 9.32 9.73
C ILE A 59 -16.88 8.33 10.87
N LEU A 60 -17.79 7.39 10.66
CA LEU A 60 -18.12 6.34 11.65
C LEU A 60 -16.94 5.40 11.94
N GLU A 61 -16.06 5.16 10.97
CA GLU A 61 -14.87 4.32 11.18
C GLU A 61 -13.85 5.04 12.06
N VAL A 62 -13.68 6.35 11.86
CA VAL A 62 -12.78 7.18 12.68
C VAL A 62 -13.33 7.32 14.11
N GLN A 63 -14.65 7.48 14.26
CA GLN A 63 -15.30 7.47 15.59
C GLN A 63 -15.11 6.13 16.31
N ALA A 64 -15.29 5.01 15.60
CA ALA A 64 -15.07 3.68 16.18
C ALA A 64 -13.60 3.43 16.59
N MET A 65 -12.64 4.12 15.97
CA MET A 65 -11.23 4.12 16.42
C MET A 65 -11.06 4.94 17.70
N ALA A 66 -11.69 6.12 17.79
CA ALA A 66 -11.65 6.96 18.98
C ALA A 66 -12.32 6.32 20.21
N ASP A 67 -13.36 5.50 19.99
CA ASP A 67 -14.08 4.78 21.04
C ASP A 67 -13.34 3.50 21.52
N ASP A 68 -12.09 3.27 21.08
CA ASP A 68 -11.23 2.12 21.39
C ASP A 68 -11.78 0.72 21.04
N LEU A 69 -12.98 0.63 20.46
CA LEU A 69 -13.58 -0.61 19.98
C LEU A 69 -12.79 -1.22 18.80
N ALA A 70 -12.05 -0.38 18.05
CA ALA A 70 -11.24 -0.79 16.90
C ALA A 70 -9.71 -0.63 17.10
N SER A 71 -9.25 0.05 18.16
CA SER A 71 -7.83 0.40 18.38
C SER A 71 -6.90 -0.81 18.52
N ILE A 72 -7.41 -1.96 18.95
CA ILE A 72 -6.59 -3.18 19.11
C ILE A 72 -6.10 -3.72 17.75
N LYS A 73 -6.80 -3.43 16.65
CA LYS A 73 -6.50 -4.04 15.35
C LYS A 73 -5.36 -3.36 14.59
N TYR A 74 -5.01 -2.11 14.92
CA TYR A 74 -4.11 -1.30 14.10
C TYR A 74 -2.96 -0.73 14.94
N THR A 75 -1.72 -0.97 14.50
CA THR A 75 -0.56 -0.27 15.04
C THR A 75 -0.49 1.12 14.40
N GLY A 76 -0.67 2.17 15.20
CA GLY A 76 -0.60 3.55 14.75
C GLY A 76 0.68 3.85 13.97
N ARG A 77 0.54 4.40 12.76
CA ARG A 77 1.66 4.78 11.90
C ARG A 77 1.74 6.30 11.83
N ASP A 78 2.86 6.85 12.30
CA ASP A 78 3.12 8.29 12.25
C ASP A 78 3.26 8.79 10.79
N PRO A 79 2.34 9.67 10.31
CA PRO A 79 2.37 10.25 8.97
C PRO A 79 3.46 11.31 8.79
N VAL A 80 3.93 11.94 9.88
CA VAL A 80 5.03 12.91 9.85
C VAL A 80 6.34 12.19 9.60
N ARG A 81 6.57 11.09 10.33
CA ARG A 81 7.75 10.24 10.11
C ARG A 81 7.72 9.50 8.77
N ALA A 82 6.52 9.17 8.26
CA ALA A 82 6.36 8.63 6.91
C ALA A 82 6.60 9.66 5.80
N GLY A 83 6.62 10.96 6.13
CA GLY A 83 6.75 12.06 5.17
C GLY A 83 5.50 12.31 4.32
N GLU A 84 4.33 11.84 4.78
CA GLU A 84 3.03 12.04 4.15
C GLU A 84 2.46 13.43 4.53
N LEU A 85 2.67 13.84 5.79
CA LEU A 85 2.29 15.14 6.34
C LEU A 85 3.50 15.86 6.95
N THR A 86 3.38 17.18 7.09
CA THR A 86 4.34 18.00 7.85
C THR A 86 3.69 18.49 9.13
N MET A 87 4.49 18.75 10.17
CA MET A 87 3.97 19.27 11.44
C MET A 87 3.23 20.61 11.25
N ALA A 88 3.75 21.48 10.38
CA ALA A 88 3.13 22.75 10.03
C ALA A 88 1.76 22.62 9.31
N GLU A 89 1.48 21.48 8.68
CA GLU A 89 0.15 21.20 8.10
C GLU A 89 -0.83 20.79 9.20
N ILE A 90 -0.38 19.98 10.17
CA ILE A 90 -1.17 19.55 11.32
C ILE A 90 -1.55 20.74 12.19
N GLU A 91 -0.60 21.63 12.50
CA GLU A 91 -0.85 22.85 13.28
C GLU A 91 -1.90 23.76 12.63
N ARG A 92 -1.86 23.92 11.30
CA ARG A 92 -2.89 24.66 10.56
C ARG A 92 -4.25 23.98 10.63
N GLY A 93 -4.30 22.65 10.51
CA GLY A 93 -5.53 21.88 10.66
C GLY A 93 -6.11 21.91 12.07
N GLN A 94 -5.26 22.04 13.09
CA GLN A 94 -5.68 22.19 14.49
C GLN A 94 -6.25 23.59 14.78
N ALA A 95 -5.70 24.63 14.14
CA ALA A 95 -6.20 25.99 14.27
C ALA A 95 -7.56 26.18 13.56
N ASP A 96 -7.73 25.57 12.39
CA ASP A 96 -8.92 25.71 11.55
C ASP A 96 -9.67 24.38 11.39
N SER A 97 -10.83 24.23 12.03
CA SER A 97 -11.64 23.00 11.98
C SER A 97 -12.24 22.68 10.60
N SER A 98 -12.32 23.67 9.70
CA SER A 98 -12.82 23.51 8.33
C SER A 98 -11.72 23.27 7.30
N TYR A 99 -10.46 23.22 7.73
CA TYR A 99 -9.32 23.09 6.84
C TYR A 99 -9.10 21.65 6.38
N SER A 100 -9.06 21.43 5.07
CA SER A 100 -8.74 20.12 4.48
C SER A 100 -7.22 19.95 4.35
N LEU A 101 -6.67 18.97 5.06
CA LEU A 101 -5.24 18.63 5.06
C LEU A 101 -4.76 18.26 3.66
N LYS A 102 -3.57 18.72 3.27
CA LYS A 102 -2.94 18.38 1.98
C LYS A 102 -1.76 17.45 2.15
N MET A 103 -1.78 16.32 1.45
CA MET A 103 -0.65 15.37 1.45
C MET A 103 0.55 15.95 0.69
N GLN A 104 1.75 15.85 1.28
CA GLN A 104 2.99 16.39 0.70
C GLN A 104 3.64 15.43 -0.31
N LYS A 105 3.59 14.12 -0.03
CA LYS A 105 4.21 13.09 -0.87
C LYS A 105 3.23 11.96 -1.18
N ALA A 106 2.98 11.73 -2.47
CA ALA A 106 2.20 10.58 -2.92
C ALA A 106 2.90 9.24 -2.61
N PRO A 107 2.14 8.18 -2.31
CA PRO A 107 2.72 6.87 -2.00
C PRO A 107 3.64 6.40 -3.12
N VAL A 108 4.86 6.03 -2.75
CA VAL A 108 5.87 5.55 -3.70
C VAL A 108 5.46 4.16 -4.17
N ASN A 109 5.19 4.00 -5.47
CA ASN A 109 5.04 2.69 -6.10
C ASN A 109 6.41 1.98 -6.08
N VAL A 110 6.62 1.10 -5.10
CA VAL A 110 7.82 0.28 -5.04
C VAL A 110 7.73 -0.78 -6.13
N SER A 111 8.35 -0.53 -7.28
CA SER A 111 8.54 -1.56 -8.30
C SER A 111 9.39 -2.67 -7.71
N ARG A 112 8.78 -3.84 -7.47
CA ARG A 112 9.51 -4.99 -6.93
C ARG A 112 10.50 -5.47 -7.98
N THR A 113 11.79 -5.45 -7.66
CA THR A 113 12.79 -6.15 -8.46
C THR A 113 12.38 -7.61 -8.56
N LYS A 114 12.31 -8.14 -9.79
CA LYS A 114 11.89 -9.50 -10.06
C LYS A 114 12.91 -10.47 -9.44
N GLY A 115 12.63 -10.91 -8.23
CA GLY A 115 13.48 -11.84 -7.50
C GLY A 115 13.55 -13.22 -8.18
N PRO A 116 14.42 -14.12 -7.68
CA PRO A 116 14.52 -15.48 -8.19
C PRO A 116 13.15 -16.16 -8.20
N ARG A 117 12.70 -16.62 -9.38
CA ARG A 117 11.42 -17.29 -9.52
C ARG A 117 11.53 -18.71 -8.97
N TYR A 118 10.70 -19.04 -7.99
CA TYR A 118 10.58 -20.38 -7.45
C TYR A 118 10.32 -21.41 -8.57
N THR A 119 11.11 -22.48 -8.61
CA THR A 119 10.85 -23.62 -9.48
C THR A 119 10.02 -24.67 -8.75
N PRO A 120 8.82 -25.02 -9.25
CA PRO A 120 7.95 -26.02 -8.63
C PRO A 120 8.63 -27.39 -8.59
N VAL A 121 8.35 -28.19 -7.55
CA VAL A 121 9.04 -29.46 -7.24
C VAL A 121 9.07 -30.42 -8.43
N SER A 122 7.96 -30.52 -9.18
CA SER A 122 7.87 -31.37 -10.37
C SER A 122 8.91 -31.03 -11.44
N LYS A 123 9.26 -29.75 -11.58
CA LYS A 123 10.20 -29.24 -12.60
C LYS A 123 11.64 -29.12 -12.09
N ARG A 124 11.92 -29.62 -10.88
CA ARG A 124 13.26 -29.57 -10.28
C ARG A 124 14.15 -30.72 -10.74
N GLN A 125 13.57 -31.85 -11.13
CA GLN A 125 14.31 -33.02 -11.64
C GLN A 125 14.72 -32.84 -13.12
N ASP A 126 13.92 -32.13 -13.91
CA ASP A 126 14.25 -31.82 -15.30
C ASP A 126 15.58 -31.08 -15.48
N LYS A 127 16.00 -30.30 -14.47
CA LYS A 127 17.24 -29.51 -14.50
C LYS A 127 18.51 -30.37 -14.42
N PRO A 128 18.71 -31.23 -13.40
CA PRO A 128 19.86 -32.12 -13.35
C PRO A 128 19.87 -33.14 -14.50
N ASP A 129 18.71 -33.66 -14.91
CA ASP A 129 18.60 -34.60 -16.03
C ASP A 129 19.05 -33.95 -17.35
N GLY A 130 18.62 -32.70 -17.59
CA GLY A 130 19.05 -31.92 -18.74
C GLY A 130 20.56 -31.66 -18.77
N ILE A 131 21.19 -31.39 -17.61
CA ILE A 131 22.64 -31.21 -17.53
C ILE A 131 23.36 -32.52 -17.87
N ALA A 132 22.92 -33.64 -17.31
CA ALA A 132 23.54 -34.94 -17.57
C ALA A 132 23.42 -35.37 -19.04
N TRP A 133 22.29 -35.07 -19.69
CA TRP A 133 22.14 -35.29 -21.13
C TRP A 133 23.12 -34.44 -21.95
N ILE A 134 23.24 -33.14 -21.66
CA ILE A 134 24.17 -32.25 -22.38
C ILE A 134 25.61 -32.73 -22.24
N LEU A 135 26.03 -33.10 -21.03
CA LEU A 135 27.39 -33.60 -20.78
C LEU A 135 27.69 -34.90 -21.53
N ARG A 136 26.68 -35.74 -21.80
CA ARG A 136 26.84 -37.00 -22.56
C ARG A 136 26.81 -36.78 -24.08
N SER A 137 25.90 -35.93 -24.56
CA SER A 137 25.65 -35.76 -26.00
C SER A 137 26.51 -34.68 -26.65
N HIS A 138 26.89 -33.64 -25.90
CA HIS A 138 27.55 -32.45 -26.42
C HIS A 138 28.69 -31.97 -25.51
N PRO A 139 29.83 -32.68 -25.47
CA PRO A 139 30.99 -32.27 -24.66
C PRO A 139 31.65 -30.96 -25.14
N GLU A 140 31.32 -30.47 -26.33
CA GLU A 140 31.80 -29.20 -26.89
C GLU A 140 31.22 -27.95 -26.22
N ILE A 141 30.13 -28.09 -25.44
CA ILE A 141 29.45 -26.96 -24.80
C ILE A 141 30.13 -26.62 -23.47
N SER A 142 30.48 -25.34 -23.30
CA SER A 142 31.09 -24.85 -22.06
C SER A 142 30.10 -24.74 -20.89
N ASP A 143 30.60 -24.89 -19.66
CA ASP A 143 29.81 -24.79 -18.42
C ASP A 143 29.05 -23.44 -18.30
N ALA A 144 29.62 -22.37 -18.86
CA ALA A 144 28.99 -21.06 -18.92
C ALA A 144 27.74 -21.04 -19.83
N GLN A 145 27.80 -21.75 -20.96
CA GLN A 145 26.67 -21.90 -21.88
C GLN A 145 25.58 -22.79 -21.28
N ILE A 146 25.96 -23.89 -20.61
CA ILE A 146 25.02 -24.78 -19.90
C ILE A 146 24.24 -24.01 -18.81
N GLY A 147 24.94 -23.22 -18.00
CA GLY A 147 24.32 -22.40 -16.96
C GLY A 147 23.31 -21.39 -17.51
N LYS A 148 23.59 -20.80 -18.68
CA LYS A 148 22.68 -19.87 -19.37
C LYS A 148 21.47 -20.57 -20.01
N LEU A 149 21.66 -21.78 -20.54
CA LEU A 149 20.62 -22.57 -21.22
C LEU A 149 19.58 -23.10 -20.24
N ILE A 150 20.03 -23.73 -19.15
CA ILE A 150 19.15 -24.41 -18.17
C ILE A 150 18.76 -23.48 -17.00
N GLY A 151 19.50 -22.39 -16.77
CA GLY A 151 19.28 -21.49 -15.64
C GLY A 151 19.67 -22.16 -14.31
N THR A 152 20.90 -22.67 -14.26
CA THR A 152 21.50 -23.31 -13.07
C THR A 152 22.82 -22.64 -12.73
N THR A 153 23.44 -23.05 -11.62
CA THR A 153 24.75 -22.54 -11.20
C THR A 153 25.86 -23.48 -11.64
N ARG A 154 27.07 -22.93 -11.81
CA ARG A 154 28.28 -23.71 -12.13
C ARG A 154 28.57 -24.81 -11.10
N ASN A 155 28.24 -24.57 -9.84
CA ASN A 155 28.41 -25.56 -8.77
C ASN A 155 27.54 -26.80 -8.98
N THR A 156 26.29 -26.63 -9.45
CA THR A 156 25.42 -27.76 -9.77
C THR A 156 25.94 -28.57 -10.95
N ILE A 157 26.51 -27.90 -11.97
CA ILE A 157 27.10 -28.56 -13.14
C ILE A 157 28.32 -29.40 -12.73
N ALA A 158 29.22 -28.84 -11.91
CA ALA A 158 30.37 -29.56 -11.38
C ALA A 158 29.96 -30.78 -10.54
N ALA A 159 28.96 -30.64 -9.66
CA ALA A 159 28.47 -31.76 -8.85
C ALA A 159 27.91 -32.93 -9.68
N ILE A 160 27.33 -32.66 -10.85
CA ILE A 160 26.85 -33.71 -11.77
C ILE A 160 28.02 -34.37 -12.50
N ARG A 161 29.03 -33.58 -12.92
CA ARG A 161 30.26 -34.11 -13.53
C ARG A 161 31.02 -35.03 -12.57
N ASP A 162 31.15 -34.61 -11.32
CA ASP A 162 31.86 -35.34 -10.27
C ASP A 162 31.00 -36.44 -9.63
N ARG A 163 29.74 -36.61 -10.08
CA ARG A 163 28.77 -37.58 -9.54
C ARG A 163 28.52 -37.44 -8.04
N THR A 164 28.67 -36.24 -7.50
CA THR A 164 28.46 -35.89 -6.08
C THR A 164 27.08 -35.30 -5.81
N HIS A 165 26.23 -35.20 -6.83
CA HIS A 165 24.84 -34.76 -6.66
C HIS A 165 24.03 -35.76 -5.83
N TRP A 166 23.22 -35.28 -4.90
CA TRP A 166 22.42 -36.12 -3.99
C TRP A 166 21.48 -37.09 -4.73
N ASN A 167 21.02 -36.73 -5.94
CA ASN A 167 20.12 -37.56 -6.75
C ASN A 167 20.82 -38.30 -7.91
N ILE A 168 22.14 -38.56 -7.82
CA ILE A 168 22.89 -39.17 -8.93
C ILE A 168 22.41 -40.56 -9.33
N GLN A 169 21.74 -41.29 -8.43
CA GLN A 169 21.21 -42.62 -8.70
C GLN A 169 20.03 -42.61 -9.69
N ASN A 170 19.35 -41.48 -9.84
CA ASN A 170 18.15 -41.35 -10.68
C ASN A 170 18.40 -40.54 -11.98
N ILE A 171 19.66 -40.21 -12.30
CA ILE A 171 20.08 -39.34 -13.42
C ILE A 171 20.95 -40.09 -14.44
#